data_AF-H8GRC6-F1
#
_entry.id   AF-H8GRC6-F1
#
_cell.length_a   1.000
_cell.length_b   1.000
_cell.length_c   1.000
_cell.angle_alpha   90.00
_cell.angle_beta   90.00
_cell.angle_gamma   90.00
#
_symmetry.space_group_name_H-M   'P 1'
#
loop_
_entity.id
_entity.type
_entity.pdbx_description
1 polymer ?
#
loop_
_entity_poly.entity_id
_entity_poly.type
_entity_poly.pdbx_seq_one_letter_code
_entity_poly.pdbx_strand_id
1 'polypeptide(L)'
;MNTPAKLFTAIVVSLLSACATQPTPQPDTAAKATEPKPQVRQEELPPDYNPYIDPPLTIIKDGKSLNLVRIMDGGICKNELQGASGSFLVYADPHDIDRIKQEKPKEIFQDFETKIQNLSTDILQQAIDQTNLTDDPFSLDDDVMQEKLTEQLTKNFHKAAAGPLSAFIRETTLTIEVTPFPPSLTFYQKGCDMSRFTQ
;
A
#
# COMPACT_ATOMS: atom_id res chain seq x y z
N MET A 1 -40.82 9.86 -65.88
CA MET A 1 -41.57 9.81 -64.61
C MET A 1 -40.58 9.44 -63.52
N ASN A 2 -40.33 10.14 -62.42
CA ASN A 2 -40.73 11.45 -61.91
C ASN A 2 -39.55 11.98 -61.08
N THR A 3 -39.61 13.29 -60.89
CA THR A 3 -38.80 14.30 -60.20
C THR A 3 -38.14 13.96 -58.82
N PRO A 4 -37.20 14.82 -58.38
CA PRO A 4 -36.25 14.62 -57.28
C PRO A 4 -36.62 15.32 -55.96
N ALA A 5 -35.67 15.25 -55.00
CA ALA A 5 -35.42 16.13 -53.85
C ALA A 5 -36.25 15.92 -52.57
N LYS A 6 -35.54 15.80 -51.43
CA LYS A 6 -35.41 16.92 -50.46
C LYS A 6 -34.46 16.56 -49.31
N LEU A 7 -33.38 17.35 -49.23
CA LEU A 7 -32.63 17.64 -48.01
C LEU A 7 -33.59 18.06 -46.89
N PHE A 8 -33.36 17.58 -45.67
CA PHE A 8 -33.72 18.32 -44.45
C PHE A 8 -32.56 18.25 -43.46
N THR A 9 -31.78 19.32 -43.47
CA THR A 9 -30.81 19.69 -42.44
C THR A 9 -31.58 20.12 -41.20
N ALA A 10 -31.47 19.39 -40.09
CA ALA A 10 -31.96 19.84 -38.79
C ALA A 10 -30.77 20.40 -38.00
N ILE A 11 -30.60 21.72 -38.05
CA ILE A 11 -29.68 22.46 -37.20
C ILE A 11 -30.40 22.68 -35.87
N VAL A 12 -29.95 21.98 -34.82
CA VAL A 12 -30.37 22.25 -33.44
C VAL A 12 -29.49 23.38 -32.91
N VAL A 13 -30.04 24.60 -32.89
CA VAL A 13 -29.42 25.75 -32.21
C VAL A 13 -29.86 25.71 -30.75
N SER A 14 -28.99 25.19 -29.88
CA SER A 14 -29.15 25.34 -28.43
C SER A 14 -28.72 26.74 -28.02
N LEU A 15 -29.70 27.60 -27.73
CA LEU A 15 -29.48 28.90 -27.09
C LEU A 15 -29.01 28.67 -25.65
N LEU A 16 -27.70 28.76 -25.42
CA LEU A 16 -27.15 28.88 -24.08
C LEU A 16 -27.31 30.34 -23.63
N SER A 17 -28.30 30.57 -22.77
CA SER A 17 -28.46 31.79 -22.00
C SER A 17 -27.29 31.92 -21.02
N ALA A 18 -26.28 32.70 -21.39
CA ALA A 18 -25.24 33.13 -20.47
C ALA A 18 -25.80 34.23 -19.56
N CYS A 19 -26.03 33.90 -18.28
CA CYS A 19 -26.19 34.90 -17.24
C CYS A 19 -24.85 35.64 -17.07
N ALA A 20 -24.78 36.86 -17.60
CA ALA A 20 -23.70 37.79 -17.35
C ALA A 20 -23.86 38.36 -15.93
N THR A 21 -23.17 37.78 -14.96
CA THR A 21 -23.07 38.35 -13.61
C THR A 21 -22.11 39.55 -13.68
N GLN A 22 -22.64 40.77 -13.51
CA GLN A 22 -21.82 41.97 -13.38
C GLN A 22 -21.03 41.92 -12.05
N PRO A 23 -19.75 42.32 -12.03
CA PRO A 23 -19.01 42.50 -10.80
C PRO A 23 -19.38 43.86 -10.19
N THR A 24 -20.04 43.84 -9.03
CA THR A 24 -20.21 45.02 -8.17
C THR A 24 -18.89 45.31 -7.45
N PRO A 25 -18.38 46.55 -7.46
CA PRO A 25 -17.29 46.96 -6.59
C PRO A 25 -17.85 47.29 -5.20
N GLN A 26 -17.35 46.62 -4.16
CA GLN A 26 -17.52 47.04 -2.77
C GLN A 26 -16.21 46.87 -2.00
N PRO A 27 -16.02 47.67 -0.93
CA PRO A 27 -14.79 48.41 -0.68
C PRO A 27 -13.88 47.69 0.29
N ASP A 28 -12.61 48.08 0.26
CA ASP A 28 -11.57 47.68 1.20
C ASP A 28 -12.04 47.71 2.66
N THR A 29 -12.18 46.55 3.30
CA THR A 29 -11.67 46.33 4.66
C THR A 29 -11.57 44.83 4.96
N ALA A 30 -10.53 44.49 5.72
CA ALA A 30 -10.21 43.20 6.34
C ALA A 30 -9.46 42.20 5.44
N ALA A 31 -8.13 42.24 5.59
CA ALA A 31 -7.22 41.16 5.26
C ALA A 31 -7.82 39.80 5.68
N LYS A 32 -8.23 39.00 4.69
CA LYS A 32 -8.53 37.59 4.89
C LYS A 32 -7.23 36.92 5.28
N ALA A 33 -7.16 36.53 6.55
CA ALA A 33 -6.19 35.59 7.05
C ALA A 33 -6.19 34.37 6.10
N THR A 34 -5.04 34.11 5.50
CA THR A 34 -4.77 32.87 4.80
C THR A 34 -5.03 31.74 5.79
N GLU A 35 -6.12 31.00 5.58
CA GLU A 35 -6.42 29.79 6.33
C GLU A 35 -5.22 28.85 6.14
N PRO A 36 -4.50 28.48 7.22
CA PRO A 36 -3.35 27.60 7.09
C PRO A 36 -3.87 26.27 6.55
N LYS A 37 -3.38 25.89 5.38
CA LYS A 37 -3.46 24.51 4.89
C LYS A 37 -3.08 23.60 6.06
N PRO A 38 -3.87 22.57 6.42
CA PRO A 38 -3.52 21.70 7.53
C PRO A 38 -2.12 21.15 7.26
N GLN A 39 -1.12 21.63 8.00
CA GLN A 39 0.16 20.99 8.03
C GLN A 39 -0.11 19.63 8.67
N VAL A 40 0.08 18.57 7.90
CA VAL A 40 0.22 17.22 8.46
C VAL A 40 1.35 17.33 9.46
N ARG A 41 0.99 17.39 10.74
CA ARG A 41 1.95 17.38 11.84
C ARG A 41 2.65 16.03 11.72
N GLN A 42 3.91 16.04 11.30
CA GLN A 42 4.78 14.91 11.59
C GLN A 42 4.74 14.78 13.11
N GLU A 43 4.09 13.74 13.63
CA GLU A 43 4.24 13.38 15.03
C GLU A 43 5.73 13.14 15.23
N GLU A 44 6.36 14.00 16.03
CA GLU A 44 7.72 13.77 16.50
C GLU A 44 7.74 12.38 17.13
N LEU A 45 8.61 11.52 16.60
CA LEU A 45 8.83 10.20 17.16
C LEU A 45 9.15 10.37 18.65
N PRO A 46 8.51 9.59 19.53
CA PRO A 46 8.77 9.70 20.95
C PRO A 46 10.26 9.41 21.23
N PRO A 47 10.85 9.99 22.28
CA PRO A 47 12.29 9.93 22.55
C PRO A 47 12.83 8.51 22.81
N ASP A 48 11.95 7.53 23.00
CA ASP A 48 12.23 6.11 23.17
C ASP A 48 11.95 5.27 21.91
N TYR A 49 11.56 5.89 20.78
CA TYR A 49 11.30 5.18 19.54
C TYR A 49 12.54 4.43 19.05
N ASN A 50 12.41 3.10 18.98
CA ASN A 50 13.46 2.24 18.45
C ASN A 50 12.93 1.52 17.19
N PRO A 51 13.39 1.85 15.98
CA PRO A 51 12.90 1.21 14.75
C PRO A 51 13.24 -0.29 14.66
N TYR A 52 14.14 -0.78 15.52
CA TYR A 52 14.44 -2.20 15.67
C TYR A 52 13.40 -2.94 16.53
N ILE A 53 12.52 -2.23 17.21
CA ILE A 53 11.48 -2.79 18.10
C ILE A 53 10.09 -2.33 17.65
N ASP A 54 9.97 -1.07 17.24
CA ASP A 54 8.71 -0.40 16.91
C ASP A 54 8.64 -0.07 15.42
N PRO A 55 7.68 -0.64 14.68
CA PRO A 55 7.49 -0.27 13.27
C PRO A 55 7.08 1.20 13.16
N PRO A 56 7.52 1.92 12.11
CA PRO A 56 7.14 3.31 11.93
C PRO A 56 5.63 3.40 11.71
N LEU A 57 4.96 4.29 12.44
CA LEU A 57 3.50 4.46 12.32
C LEU A 57 3.09 5.08 10.97
N THR A 58 4.01 5.77 10.30
CA THR A 58 3.76 6.46 9.04
C THR A 58 4.98 6.33 8.13
N ILE A 59 4.73 6.12 6.83
CA ILE A 59 5.75 6.14 5.77
C ILE A 59 5.35 7.09 4.65
N ILE A 60 6.34 7.56 3.88
CA ILE A 60 6.11 8.33 2.66
C ILE A 60 6.39 7.44 1.44
N LYS A 61 5.38 7.27 0.58
CA LYS A 61 5.50 6.54 -0.69
C LYS A 61 4.90 7.36 -1.82
N ASP A 62 5.66 7.60 -2.88
CA ASP A 62 5.22 8.38 -4.05
C ASP A 62 4.63 9.76 -3.70
N GLY A 63 5.18 10.41 -2.66
CA GLY A 63 4.71 11.69 -2.16
C GLY A 63 3.42 11.64 -1.32
N LYS A 64 2.86 10.45 -1.07
CA LYS A 64 1.73 10.22 -0.18
C LYS A 64 2.18 9.75 1.20
N SER A 65 1.47 10.19 2.23
CA SER A 65 1.61 9.68 3.60
C SER A 65 0.72 8.46 3.78
N LEU A 66 1.32 7.32 4.13
CA LEU A 66 0.60 6.08 4.42
C LEU A 66 0.74 5.75 5.90
N ASN A 67 -0.35 5.37 6.56
CA ASN A 67 -0.37 5.03 7.98
C ASN A 67 -0.35 3.51 8.16
N LEU A 68 0.35 3.03 9.19
CA LEU A 68 0.33 1.63 9.59
C LEU A 68 -1.09 1.28 10.05
N VAL A 69 -1.76 0.40 9.30
CA VAL A 69 -3.13 -0.02 9.59
C VAL A 69 -3.22 -1.45 10.11
N ARG A 70 -2.21 -2.27 9.82
CA ARG A 70 -2.16 -3.65 10.29
C ARG A 70 -0.73 -4.16 10.35
N ILE A 71 -0.46 -5.01 11.34
CA ILE A 71 0.68 -5.92 11.37
C ILE A 71 0.10 -7.32 11.15
N MET A 72 0.64 -8.05 10.18
CA MET A 72 0.25 -9.41 9.86
C MET A 72 1.44 -10.33 10.11
N ASP A 73 1.23 -11.39 10.87
CA ASP A 73 2.24 -12.45 11.00
C ASP A 73 2.06 -13.47 9.88
N GLY A 74 3.17 -14.03 9.42
CA GLY A 74 3.16 -15.03 8.37
C GLY A 74 4.45 -15.80 8.30
N GLY A 75 4.40 -16.97 7.67
CA GLY A 75 5.57 -17.78 7.42
C GLY A 75 5.36 -18.72 6.25
N ILE A 76 6.46 -19.01 5.55
CA ILE A 76 6.49 -19.91 4.40
C ILE A 76 7.68 -20.86 4.56
N CYS A 77 7.41 -22.14 4.35
CA CYS A 77 8.42 -23.16 4.11
C CYS A 77 8.69 -23.29 2.61
N LYS A 78 9.95 -23.14 2.22
CA LYS A 78 10.45 -23.49 0.89
C LYS A 78 10.47 -25.00 0.67
N ASN A 79 10.80 -25.74 1.74
CA ASN A 79 10.84 -27.19 1.82
C ASN A 79 10.79 -27.61 3.31
N GLU A 80 10.90 -28.91 3.60
CA GLU A 80 10.85 -29.44 4.97
C GLU A 80 11.97 -28.92 5.90
N LEU A 81 13.04 -28.33 5.35
CA LEU A 81 14.19 -27.85 6.10
C LEU A 81 14.25 -26.32 6.17
N GLN A 82 13.78 -25.65 5.12
CA GLN A 82 14.04 -24.24 4.89
C GLN A 82 12.76 -23.42 4.81
N GLY A 83 12.80 -22.23 5.41
CA GLY A 83 11.72 -21.26 5.31
C GLY A 83 12.05 -19.96 6.02
N ALA A 84 11.07 -19.07 6.10
CA ALA A 84 11.13 -17.91 6.99
C ALA A 84 9.74 -17.57 7.52
N SER A 85 9.71 -16.90 8.66
CA SER A 85 8.52 -16.30 9.23
C SER A 85 8.83 -14.94 9.80
N GLY A 86 7.79 -14.16 10.08
CA GLY A 86 7.90 -12.88 10.75
C GLY A 86 6.64 -12.06 10.55
N SER A 87 6.77 -10.77 10.79
CA SER A 87 5.67 -9.81 10.67
C SER A 87 5.83 -8.97 9.41
N PHE A 88 4.70 -8.61 8.83
CA PHE A 88 4.56 -7.79 7.64
C PHE A 88 3.67 -6.61 7.97
N LEU A 89 4.13 -5.43 7.59
CA LEU A 89 3.50 -4.17 7.90
C LEU A 89 2.64 -3.76 6.71
N VAL A 90 1.37 -3.47 6.98
CA VAL A 90 0.42 -2.96 6.00
C VAL A 90 0.20 -1.49 6.28
N TYR A 91 0.60 -0.66 5.31
CA TYR A 91 0.35 0.77 5.32
C TYR A 91 -0.74 1.13 4.32
N ALA A 92 -1.57 2.11 4.63
CA ALA A 92 -2.63 2.57 3.74
C ALA A 92 -2.81 4.09 3.78
N ASP A 93 -3.25 4.65 2.65
CA ASP A 93 -3.57 6.08 2.54
C ASP A 93 -4.86 6.39 3.33
N PRO A 94 -4.81 7.23 4.38
CA PRO A 94 -5.97 7.52 5.19
C PRO A 94 -7.09 8.21 4.39
N HIS A 95 -6.75 8.99 3.35
CA HIS A 95 -7.75 9.64 2.51
C HIS A 95 -8.53 8.63 1.66
N ASP A 96 -7.86 7.58 1.15
CA ASP A 96 -8.54 6.51 0.43
C ASP A 96 -9.46 5.71 1.36
N ILE A 97 -9.02 5.44 2.60
CA ILE A 97 -9.85 4.78 3.61
C ILE A 97 -11.12 5.59 3.88
N ASP A 98 -10.98 6.89 4.14
CA ASP A 98 -12.13 7.75 4.47
C ASP A 98 -13.09 7.90 3.29
N ARG A 99 -12.57 8.06 2.07
CA ARG A 99 -13.38 8.05 0.85
C ARG A 99 -14.14 6.73 0.69
N ILE A 100 -13.45 5.60 0.80
CA ILE A 100 -14.08 4.28 0.63
C ILE A 100 -15.15 4.02 1.70
N LYS A 101 -14.93 4.43 2.96
CA LYS A 101 -15.96 4.36 4.02
C LYS A 101 -17.23 5.15 3.69
N GLN A 102 -17.13 6.23 2.92
CA GLN A 102 -18.27 7.04 2.48
C GLN A 102 -18.97 6.44 1.25
N GLU A 103 -18.21 5.83 0.34
CA GLU A 103 -18.69 5.37 -0.97
C GLU A 103 -19.14 3.89 -1.01
N LYS A 104 -18.66 3.06 -0.08
CA LYS A 104 -18.80 1.60 -0.13
C LYS A 104 -19.42 1.02 1.14
N PRO A 105 -20.04 -0.18 1.06
CA PRO A 105 -20.49 -0.93 2.24
C PRO A 105 -19.32 -1.25 3.17
N LYS A 106 -19.56 -1.35 4.47
CA LYS A 106 -18.50 -1.60 5.47
C LYS A 106 -17.81 -2.94 5.27
N GLU A 107 -18.53 -3.92 4.72
CA GLU A 107 -18.07 -5.28 4.46
C GLU A 107 -16.93 -5.32 3.45
N ILE A 108 -16.74 -4.26 2.64
CA ILE A 108 -15.65 -4.18 1.66
C ILE A 108 -14.27 -4.27 2.31
N PHE A 109 -14.12 -3.76 3.54
CA PHE A 109 -12.84 -3.79 4.24
C PHE A 109 -12.45 -5.21 4.68
N GLN A 110 -13.42 -6.08 4.93
CA GLN A 110 -13.15 -7.49 5.22
C GLN A 110 -12.69 -8.23 3.95
N ASP A 111 -13.28 -7.91 2.78
CA ASP A 111 -12.78 -8.40 1.49
C ASP A 111 -11.35 -7.90 1.23
N PHE A 112 -11.07 -6.63 1.49
CA PHE A 112 -9.72 -6.07 1.35
C PHE A 112 -8.72 -6.73 2.28
N GLU A 113 -9.05 -6.96 3.55
CA GLU A 113 -8.18 -7.68 4.50
C GLU A 113 -7.87 -9.09 4.00
N THR A 114 -8.89 -9.82 3.54
CA THR A 114 -8.73 -11.16 2.97
C THR A 114 -7.83 -11.15 1.72
N LYS A 115 -8.04 -10.19 0.81
CA LYS A 115 -7.22 -10.01 -0.39
C LYS A 115 -5.77 -9.66 -0.05
N ILE A 116 -5.55 -8.76 0.92
CA ILE A 116 -4.22 -8.36 1.38
C ILE A 116 -3.49 -9.55 2.02
N GLN A 117 -4.18 -10.37 2.82
CA GLN A 117 -3.59 -11.56 3.41
C GLN A 117 -3.16 -12.57 2.33
N ASN A 118 -4.05 -12.86 1.37
CA ASN A 118 -3.78 -13.80 0.28
C ASN A 118 -2.61 -13.31 -0.60
N LEU A 119 -2.64 -12.06 -1.05
CA LEU A 119 -1.56 -11.53 -1.88
C LEU A 119 -0.24 -11.47 -1.10
N SER A 120 -0.25 -11.18 0.21
CA SER A 120 0.97 -11.12 1.01
C SER A 120 1.60 -12.50 1.18
N THR A 121 0.76 -13.54 1.30
CA THR A 121 1.18 -14.93 1.34
C THR A 121 1.85 -15.32 0.02
N ASP A 122 1.23 -14.99 -1.12
CA ASP A 122 1.78 -15.27 -2.45
C ASP A 122 3.11 -14.53 -2.70
N ILE A 123 3.20 -13.27 -2.28
CA ILE A 123 4.44 -12.48 -2.35
C ILE A 123 5.53 -13.11 -1.50
N LEU A 124 5.23 -13.49 -0.26
CA LEU A 124 6.18 -14.12 0.64
C LEU A 124 6.67 -15.46 0.07
N GLN A 125 5.78 -16.27 -0.49
CA GLN A 125 6.15 -17.53 -1.14
C GLN A 125 7.15 -17.30 -2.27
N GLN A 126 6.83 -16.39 -3.20
CA GLN A 126 7.73 -16.06 -4.31
C GLN A 126 9.08 -15.49 -3.84
N ALA A 127 9.07 -14.69 -2.77
CA ALA A 127 10.27 -14.13 -2.19
C ALA A 127 11.17 -15.23 -1.58
N ILE A 128 10.57 -16.19 -0.88
CA ILE A 128 11.27 -17.33 -0.27
C ILE A 128 11.83 -18.28 -1.33
N ASP A 129 11.08 -18.55 -2.39
CA ASP A 129 11.55 -19.37 -3.51
C ASP A 129 12.81 -18.78 -4.15
N GLN A 130 12.89 -17.45 -4.23
CA GLN A 130 14.05 -16.71 -4.76
C GLN A 130 15.17 -16.49 -3.75
N THR A 131 14.92 -16.69 -2.45
CA THR A 131 15.93 -16.49 -1.40
C THR A 131 16.78 -17.74 -1.22
N ASN A 132 18.10 -17.56 -1.16
CA ASN A 132 19.03 -18.65 -0.89
C ASN A 132 19.14 -18.89 0.61
N LEU A 133 18.29 -19.77 1.13
CA LEU A 133 18.24 -20.16 2.55
C LEU A 133 19.28 -21.23 2.91
N THR A 134 20.25 -21.52 2.04
CA THR A 134 21.29 -22.51 2.35
C THR A 134 22.22 -21.97 3.42
N ASP A 135 22.61 -22.82 4.36
CA ASP A 135 23.61 -22.49 5.38
C ASP A 135 24.93 -22.11 4.68
N ASP A 136 25.54 -21.00 5.07
CA ASP A 136 26.82 -20.53 4.51
C ASP A 136 27.94 -21.02 5.43
N PRO A 137 28.66 -22.11 5.06
CA PRO A 137 29.66 -22.69 5.94
C PRO A 137 30.89 -21.79 6.15
N PHE A 138 30.95 -20.66 5.45
CA PHE A 138 32.00 -19.66 5.57
C PHE A 138 31.56 -18.40 6.32
N SER A 139 30.30 -18.33 6.79
CA SER A 139 29.90 -17.24 7.67
C SER A 139 30.67 -17.33 8.98
N LEU A 140 31.25 -16.21 9.38
CA LEU A 140 32.04 -16.11 10.61
C LEU A 140 31.14 -15.81 11.83
N ASP A 141 29.89 -15.42 11.59
CA ASP A 141 28.91 -15.03 12.61
C ASP A 141 27.47 -15.35 12.14
N ASP A 142 26.61 -15.74 13.07
CA ASP A 142 25.18 -15.99 12.83
C ASP A 142 24.45 -14.67 12.53
N ASP A 143 24.86 -13.57 13.15
CA ASP A 143 24.24 -12.24 12.95
C ASP A 143 24.44 -11.73 11.52
N VAL A 144 25.64 -11.91 10.97
CA VAL A 144 25.98 -11.55 9.58
C VAL A 144 25.17 -12.38 8.58
N MET A 145 24.92 -13.64 8.91
CA MET A 145 24.05 -14.53 8.12
C MET A 145 22.60 -14.06 8.14
N GLN A 146 22.07 -13.73 9.33
CA GLN A 146 20.71 -13.22 9.50
C GLN A 146 20.49 -11.91 8.73
N GLU A 147 21.44 -10.97 8.79
CA GLU A 147 21.39 -9.71 8.05
C GLU A 147 21.36 -9.97 6.54
N LYS A 148 22.26 -10.82 6.02
CA LYS A 148 22.33 -11.19 4.60
C LYS A 148 21.05 -11.86 4.09
N LEU A 149 20.42 -12.71 4.91
CA LEU A 149 19.15 -13.35 4.57
C LEU A 149 17.99 -12.36 4.61
N THR A 150 17.98 -11.48 5.60
CA THR A 150 17.02 -10.38 5.76
C THR A 150 17.03 -9.45 4.55
N GLU A 151 18.20 -9.02 4.10
CA GLU A 151 18.36 -8.18 2.91
C GLU A 151 17.85 -8.88 1.65
N GLN A 152 18.24 -10.15 1.45
CA GLN A 152 17.81 -10.94 0.29
C GLN A 152 16.29 -11.11 0.27
N LEU A 153 15.69 -11.51 1.40
CA LEU A 153 14.26 -11.70 1.50
C LEU A 153 13.51 -10.38 1.25
N THR A 154 13.95 -9.29 1.88
CA THR A 154 13.32 -7.97 1.71
C THR A 154 13.35 -7.51 0.26
N LYS A 155 14.51 -7.62 -0.40
CA LYS A 155 14.66 -7.29 -1.82
C LYS A 155 13.76 -8.15 -2.72
N ASN A 156 13.74 -9.46 -2.48
CA ASN A 156 12.92 -10.39 -3.25
C ASN A 156 11.43 -10.15 -3.01
N PHE A 157 11.04 -9.81 -1.78
CA PHE A 157 9.68 -9.45 -1.41
C PHE A 157 9.21 -8.21 -2.16
N HIS A 158 9.96 -7.10 -2.11
CA HIS A 158 9.59 -5.88 -2.84
C HIS A 158 9.47 -6.11 -4.35
N LYS A 159 10.37 -6.91 -4.92
CA LYS A 159 10.30 -7.29 -6.34
C LYS A 159 9.03 -8.11 -6.64
N ALA A 160 8.70 -9.09 -5.81
CA ALA A 160 7.50 -9.91 -5.97
C ALA A 160 6.21 -9.11 -5.72
N ALA A 161 6.25 -8.10 -4.85
CA ALA A 161 5.11 -7.28 -4.47
C ALA A 161 4.65 -6.30 -5.55
N ALA A 162 5.56 -5.81 -6.40
CA ALA A 162 5.31 -4.72 -7.33
C ALA A 162 4.07 -4.95 -8.22
N GLY A 163 3.94 -6.14 -8.81
CA GLY A 163 2.81 -6.49 -9.68
C GLY A 163 1.49 -6.65 -8.92
N PRO A 164 1.41 -7.58 -7.94
CA PRO A 164 0.21 -7.82 -7.15
C PRO A 164 -0.31 -6.57 -6.43
N LEU A 165 0.56 -5.77 -5.81
CA LEU A 165 0.12 -4.53 -5.14
C LEU A 165 -0.42 -3.52 -6.15
N SER A 166 0.22 -3.35 -7.31
CA SER A 166 -0.31 -2.45 -8.36
C SER A 166 -1.69 -2.90 -8.85
N ALA A 167 -1.91 -4.22 -8.98
CA ALA A 167 -3.20 -4.78 -9.35
C ALA A 167 -4.27 -4.51 -8.28
N PHE A 168 -3.94 -4.77 -7.00
CA PHE A 168 -4.83 -4.50 -5.87
C PHE A 168 -5.23 -3.03 -5.81
N ILE A 169 -4.27 -2.11 -5.91
CA ILE A 169 -4.53 -0.66 -5.85
C ILE A 169 -5.44 -0.23 -7.00
N ARG A 170 -5.22 -0.76 -8.21
CA ARG A 170 -6.06 -0.44 -9.38
C ARG A 170 -7.49 -0.98 -9.24
N GLU A 171 -7.66 -2.16 -8.68
CA GLU A 171 -8.98 -2.78 -8.47
C GLU A 171 -9.78 -2.09 -7.36
N THR A 172 -9.13 -1.81 -6.23
CA THR A 172 -9.80 -1.38 -5.00
C THR A 172 -9.81 0.13 -4.82
N THR A 173 -8.95 0.84 -5.53
CA THR A 173 -8.63 2.27 -5.33
C THR A 173 -8.02 2.59 -3.96
N LEU A 174 -7.68 1.57 -3.15
CA LEU A 174 -7.01 1.75 -1.87
C LEU A 174 -5.50 1.73 -2.08
N THR A 175 -4.85 2.88 -1.92
CA THR A 175 -3.38 2.95 -1.95
C THR A 175 -2.82 2.26 -0.71
N ILE A 176 -2.02 1.20 -0.92
CA ILE A 176 -1.34 0.46 0.16
C ILE A 176 0.15 0.26 -0.12
N GLU A 177 0.87 -0.09 0.94
CA GLU A 177 2.19 -0.71 0.90
C GLU A 177 2.18 -1.91 1.85
N VAL A 178 2.82 -2.99 1.43
CA VAL A 178 3.09 -4.14 2.29
C VAL A 178 4.59 -4.38 2.29
N THR A 179 5.21 -4.38 3.46
CA THR A 179 6.66 -4.59 3.60
C THR A 179 6.95 -5.57 4.74
N PRO A 180 8.00 -6.42 4.63
CA PRO A 180 8.49 -7.17 5.78
C PRO A 180 8.91 -6.22 6.89
N PHE A 181 8.83 -6.68 8.14
CA PHE A 181 9.46 -6.03 9.30
C PHE A 181 10.74 -6.79 9.65
N PRO A 182 11.92 -6.34 9.18
CA PRO A 182 13.19 -7.05 9.35
C PRO A 182 13.46 -7.56 10.77
N PRO A 183 13.21 -6.79 11.85
CA PRO A 183 13.51 -7.24 13.20
C PRO A 183 12.69 -8.44 13.68
N SER A 184 11.54 -8.74 13.07
CA SER A 184 10.74 -9.92 13.44
C SER A 184 10.97 -11.13 12.52
N LEU A 185 11.86 -11.02 11.53
CA LEU A 185 12.15 -12.14 10.64
C LEU A 185 12.94 -13.23 11.36
N THR A 186 12.53 -14.47 11.14
CA THR A 186 13.22 -15.68 11.57
C THR A 186 13.42 -16.57 10.37
N PHE A 187 14.65 -17.01 10.12
CA PHE A 187 14.98 -17.95 9.06
C PHE A 187 15.18 -19.35 9.59
N TYR A 188 14.62 -20.33 8.89
CA TYR A 188 14.75 -21.74 9.19
C TYR A 188 15.65 -22.39 8.14
N GLN A 189 16.63 -23.17 8.60
CA GLN A 189 17.57 -23.90 7.73
C GLN A 189 17.72 -25.37 8.14
N LYS A 190 17.14 -25.77 9.28
CA LYS A 190 17.26 -27.10 9.90
C LYS A 190 15.90 -27.66 10.33
N GLY A 191 14.84 -27.31 9.59
CA GLY A 191 13.47 -27.75 9.86
C GLY A 191 12.49 -26.60 9.70
N CYS A 192 11.57 -26.73 8.76
CA CYS A 192 10.45 -25.81 8.57
C CYS A 192 9.15 -26.62 8.50
N ASP A 193 8.19 -26.22 9.33
CA ASP A 193 6.88 -26.86 9.41
C ASP A 193 5.79 -25.79 9.33
N MET A 194 4.96 -25.86 8.28
CA MET A 194 3.88 -24.91 8.02
C MET A 194 2.82 -24.88 9.13
N SER A 195 2.66 -25.96 9.90
CA SER A 195 1.72 -25.99 11.03
C SER A 195 2.07 -24.96 12.12
N ARG A 196 3.31 -24.45 12.12
CA ARG A 196 3.78 -23.41 13.04
C ARG A 196 3.23 -22.03 12.71
N PHE A 197 2.70 -21.82 11.50
CA PHE A 197 2.31 -20.49 11.00
C PHE A 197 0.80 -20.31 10.81
N THR A 198 -0.01 -21.35 11.03
CA THR A 198 -1.47 -21.35 10.80
C THR A 198 -2.29 -21.29 12.10
N GLN A 199 -1.84 -20.57 13.12
CA GLN A 199 -2.60 -20.38 14.37
C GLN A 199 -3.64 -19.26 14.26
#